data_AF-A0A839LMD1-F1
#
_entry.id   AF-A0A839LMD1-F1
#
_cell.length_a   1.000
_cell.length_b   1.000
_cell.length_c   1.000
_cell.angle_alpha   90.00
_cell.angle_beta   90.00
_cell.angle_gamma   90.00
#
_symmetry.space_group_name_H-M   'P 1'
#
loop_
_entity.id
_entity.type
_entity.pdbx_description
1 polymer ?
#
loop_
_entity_poly.entity_id
_entity_poly.type
_entity_poly.pdbx_seq_one_letter_code
_entity_poly.pdbx_strand_id
1 'polypeptide(L)'
;MTRRIDRALPQTQCTRCGYPDCHRYAAAVAAGAAQINQCPPGGAGGVARLAAITGRPALPLSAEHGAEGPRLLAVIDEDWCIGCTLCIKACPVDCIVGTPKQMHVVVDAQCTGCELCV
;
A
#
# COMPACT_ATOMS: atom_id res chain seq x y z
N MET A 1 14.65 8.26 -12.66
CA MET A 1 13.20 8.14 -12.90
C MET A 1 12.48 7.50 -11.71
N THR A 2 12.83 6.26 -11.33
CA THR A 2 12.22 5.48 -10.23
C THR A 2 11.89 6.29 -8.97
N ARG A 3 12.87 6.99 -8.37
CA ARG A 3 12.66 7.79 -7.15
C ARG A 3 11.55 8.85 -7.26
N ARG A 4 11.34 9.43 -8.46
CA ARG A 4 10.27 10.41 -8.69
C ARG A 4 8.89 9.75 -8.69
N ILE A 5 8.79 8.58 -9.33
CA ILE A 5 7.57 7.78 -9.38
C ILE A 5 7.24 7.28 -7.98
N ASP A 6 8.21 6.71 -7.28
CA ASP A 6 8.07 6.19 -5.93
C ASP A 6 7.49 7.25 -4.97
N ARG A 7 8.06 8.46 -4.95
CA ARG A 7 7.54 9.59 -4.16
C ARG A 7 6.12 10.05 -4.53
N ALA A 8 5.64 9.73 -5.73
CA ALA A 8 4.30 10.11 -6.18
C ALA A 8 3.23 9.05 -5.85
N LEU A 9 3.67 7.85 -5.46
CA LEU A 9 2.80 6.78 -4.98
C LEU A 9 2.31 7.07 -3.56
N PRO A 10 1.16 6.50 -3.16
CA PRO A 10 0.58 6.72 -1.83
C PRO A 10 1.36 6.04 -0.69
N GLN A 11 2.41 5.26 -0.99
CA GLN A 11 3.25 4.58 0.00
C GLN A 11 2.45 3.69 0.96
N THR A 12 1.37 3.07 0.45
CA THR A 12 0.52 2.18 1.25
C THR A 12 1.20 0.84 1.56
N GLN A 13 2.12 0.39 0.70
CA GLN A 13 2.78 -0.93 0.81
C GLN A 13 1.80 -2.13 0.74
N CYS A 14 0.66 -1.96 0.04
CA CYS A 14 -0.45 -2.94 0.02
C CYS A 14 -0.30 -4.10 -0.98
N THR A 15 0.74 -4.11 -1.80
CA THR A 15 1.01 -5.13 -2.85
C THR A 15 -0.06 -5.39 -3.92
N ARG A 16 -1.20 -4.68 -3.92
CA ARG A 16 -2.32 -4.84 -4.88
C ARG A 16 -1.93 -4.68 -6.36
N CYS A 17 -0.86 -3.91 -6.64
CA CYS A 17 -0.29 -3.77 -7.97
C CYS A 17 0.49 -5.00 -8.47
N GLY A 18 0.62 -6.06 -7.66
CA GLY A 18 1.39 -7.27 -7.97
C GLY A 18 2.88 -7.18 -7.64
N TYR A 19 3.33 -6.06 -7.07
CA TYR A 19 4.73 -5.86 -6.64
C TYR A 19 4.82 -5.85 -5.11
N PRO A 20 5.96 -6.29 -4.53
CA PRO A 20 6.10 -6.46 -3.08
C PRO A 20 6.10 -5.13 -2.30
N ASP A 21 6.39 -4.00 -2.96
CA ASP A 21 6.42 -2.68 -2.34
C ASP A 21 6.24 -1.57 -3.39
N CYS A 22 5.97 -0.33 -2.93
CA CYS A 22 5.79 0.81 -3.82
C CYS A 22 7.05 1.12 -4.65
N HIS A 23 8.25 0.95 -4.09
CA HIS A 23 9.50 1.22 -4.79
C HIS A 23 9.72 0.24 -5.95
N ARG A 24 9.38 -1.04 -5.79
CA ARG A 24 9.47 -2.08 -6.83
C ARG A 24 8.46 -1.85 -7.94
N TYR A 25 7.23 -1.45 -7.60
CA TYR A 25 6.29 -0.99 -8.60
C TYR A 25 6.82 0.23 -9.36
N ALA A 26 7.35 1.24 -8.66
CA ALA A 26 7.94 2.42 -9.28
C ALA A 26 9.11 2.08 -10.22
N ALA A 27 9.94 1.11 -9.84
CA ALA A 27 11.05 0.62 -10.66
C ALA A 27 10.55 -0.09 -11.93
N ALA A 28 9.53 -0.93 -11.81
CA ALA A 28 8.91 -1.62 -12.94
C ALA A 28 8.24 -0.64 -13.91
N VAL A 29 7.55 0.38 -13.40
CA VAL A 29 6.99 1.46 -14.24
C VAL A 29 8.11 2.20 -14.96
N ALA A 30 9.17 2.60 -14.24
CA ALA A 30 10.32 3.29 -14.84
C ALA A 30 11.01 2.47 -15.94
N ALA A 31 11.08 1.15 -15.79
CA ALA A 31 11.64 0.22 -16.76
C ALA A 31 10.69 -0.13 -17.92
N GLY A 32 9.41 0.27 -17.85
CA GLY A 32 8.40 -0.11 -18.84
C GLY A 32 7.84 -1.53 -18.69
N ALA A 33 8.18 -2.23 -17.61
CA ALA A 33 7.67 -3.56 -17.29
C ALA A 33 6.28 -3.55 -16.65
N ALA A 34 5.81 -2.39 -16.15
CA ALA A 34 4.48 -2.20 -15.57
C ALA A 34 3.79 -0.96 -16.13
N GLN A 35 2.45 -0.99 -16.11
CA GLN A 35 1.61 0.15 -16.47
C GLN A 35 1.44 1.13 -15.31
N ILE A 36 1.16 2.40 -15.63
CA ILE A 36 1.00 3.49 -14.66
C ILE A 36 -0.35 3.50 -13.92
N ASN A 37 -1.28 2.60 -14.30
CA ASN A 37 -2.66 2.55 -13.83
C ASN A 37 -2.94 1.34 -12.92
N GLN A 38 -1.92 0.77 -12.29
CA GLN A 38 -2.05 -0.48 -11.51
C GLN A 38 -2.12 -0.26 -9.99
N CYS A 39 -2.19 0.99 -9.51
CA CYS A 39 -2.19 1.30 -8.08
C CYS A 39 -3.57 1.80 -7.61
N PRO A 40 -4.44 0.92 -7.07
CA PRO A 40 -5.78 1.30 -6.60
C PRO A 40 -5.79 2.37 -5.50
N PRO A 41 -4.92 2.31 -4.46
CA PRO A 41 -4.87 3.38 -3.46
C PRO A 41 -4.42 4.73 -4.03
N GLY A 42 -3.75 4.72 -5.18
CA GLY A 42 -3.36 5.94 -5.89
C GLY A 42 -4.53 6.55 -6.66
N GLY A 43 -5.50 5.73 -7.07
CA GLY A 43 -6.69 6.16 -7.78
C GLY A 43 -6.43 6.83 -9.12
N ALA A 44 -7.46 7.43 -9.71
CA ALA A 44 -7.35 8.19 -10.96
C ALA A 44 -6.33 9.35 -10.85
N GLY A 45 -6.30 10.02 -9.69
CA GLY A 45 -5.32 11.09 -9.42
C GLY A 45 -3.87 10.60 -9.43
N GLY A 46 -3.62 9.40 -8.91
CA GLY A 46 -2.31 8.74 -8.97
C GLY A 46 -1.89 8.45 -10.40
N VAL A 47 -2.79 7.91 -11.23
CA VAL A 47 -2.50 7.67 -12.65
C VAL A 47 -2.13 8.97 -13.36
N ALA A 48 -2.88 10.05 -13.13
CA ALA A 48 -2.58 11.36 -13.72
C ALA A 48 -1.20 11.89 -13.30
N ARG A 49 -0.82 11.76 -12.01
CA ARG A 49 0.52 12.13 -11.54
C ARG A 49 1.62 11.32 -12.22
N LEU A 50 1.42 10.00 -12.35
CA LEU A 50 2.41 9.13 -12.98
C LEU A 50 2.52 9.36 -14.48
N ALA A 51 1.41 9.64 -15.18
CA ALA A 51 1.40 10.06 -16.57
C ALA A 51 2.27 11.31 -16.79
N ALA A 52 2.09 12.35 -15.95
CA ALA A 52 2.89 13.56 -16.01
C ALA A 52 4.39 13.33 -15.74
N ILE A 53 4.75 12.40 -14.83
CA ILE A 53 6.15 12.08 -14.52
C ILE A 53 6.81 11.24 -15.64
N THR A 54 6.07 10.31 -16.22
CA THR A 54 6.59 9.31 -17.18
C THR A 54 6.45 9.74 -18.64
N GLY A 55 5.64 10.76 -18.94
CA GLY A 55 5.31 11.19 -20.30
C GLY A 55 4.37 10.24 -21.04
N ARG A 56 3.70 9.33 -20.33
CA ARG A 56 2.77 8.35 -20.91
C ARG A 56 1.32 8.88 -20.89
N PRO A 57 0.45 8.46 -21.83
CA PRO A 57 -0.96 8.81 -21.76
C PRO A 57 -1.61 8.23 -20.50
N ALA A 58 -2.49 9.02 -19.86
CA ALA A 58 -3.27 8.54 -18.73
C ALA A 58 -4.28 7.47 -19.19
N LEU A 59 -4.38 6.39 -18.42
CA LEU A 59 -5.32 5.29 -18.64
C LEU A 59 -6.33 5.24 -17.49
N PRO A 60 -7.51 4.64 -17.68
CA PRO A 60 -8.39 4.30 -16.56
C PRO A 60 -7.66 3.39 -15.55
N LEU A 61 -7.99 3.49 -14.27
CA LEU A 61 -7.46 2.57 -13.26
C LEU A 61 -7.75 1.12 -13.67
N SER A 62 -6.73 0.25 -13.58
CA SER A 62 -6.86 -1.15 -13.97
C SER A 62 -7.77 -1.90 -13.00
N ALA A 63 -8.90 -2.39 -13.51
CA ALA A 63 -9.85 -3.19 -12.74
C ALA A 63 -9.24 -4.51 -12.21
N GLU A 64 -8.18 -5.03 -12.85
CA GLU A 64 -7.49 -6.25 -12.43
C GLU A 64 -6.76 -6.09 -11.09
N HIS A 65 -6.35 -4.87 -10.74
CA HIS A 65 -5.61 -4.61 -9.49
C HIS A 65 -6.53 -4.15 -8.35
N GLY A 66 -7.83 -3.98 -8.62
CA GLY A 66 -8.84 -3.56 -7.65
C GLY A 66 -9.37 -2.14 -7.88
N ALA A 67 -10.32 -1.76 -7.03
CA ALA A 67 -10.99 -0.46 -7.10
C ALA A 67 -10.30 0.60 -6.22
N GLU A 68 -10.46 1.85 -6.61
CA GLU A 68 -10.17 3.00 -5.73
C GLU A 68 -11.13 2.96 -4.53
N GLY A 69 -10.60 3.22 -3.34
CA GLY A 69 -11.37 3.16 -2.10
C GLY A 69 -10.72 3.98 -1.00
N PRO A 70 -11.46 4.24 0.10
CA PRO A 70 -10.93 4.99 1.23
C PRO A 70 -9.80 4.21 1.90
N ARG A 71 -8.86 4.96 2.49
CA ARG A 71 -7.86 4.38 3.38
C ARG A 71 -8.53 3.95 4.68
N LEU A 72 -8.54 2.65 4.95
CA LEU A 72 -9.07 2.09 6.20
C LEU A 72 -7.98 1.99 7.26
N LEU A 73 -8.39 2.05 8.53
CA LEU A 73 -7.51 1.87 9.69
C LEU A 73 -7.73 0.46 10.25
N ALA A 74 -6.65 -0.28 10.46
CA ALA A 74 -6.71 -1.56 11.16
C ALA A 74 -6.93 -1.33 12.65
N VAL A 75 -7.79 -2.13 13.28
CA VAL A 75 -8.08 -2.07 14.72
C VAL A 75 -7.87 -3.47 15.29
N ILE A 76 -7.22 -3.56 16.44
CA ILE A 76 -7.14 -4.80 17.20
C ILE A 76 -8.39 -4.88 18.08
N ASP A 77 -9.16 -5.96 17.89
CA ASP A 77 -10.29 -6.29 18.77
C ASP A 77 -9.74 -6.89 20.07
N GLU A 78 -10.05 -6.23 21.20
CA GLU A 78 -9.56 -6.58 22.53
C GLU A 78 -10.05 -7.96 22.98
N ASP A 79 -11.27 -8.34 22.60
CA ASP A 79 -11.88 -9.61 23.00
C ASP A 79 -11.31 -10.80 22.21
N TRP A 80 -10.75 -10.54 21.03
CA TRP A 80 -10.21 -11.58 20.13
C TRP A 80 -8.68 -11.64 20.10
N CYS A 81 -7.99 -10.64 20.63
CA CYS A 81 -6.52 -10.60 20.59
C CYS A 81 -5.90 -11.62 21.55
N ILE A 82 -5.32 -12.69 21.00
CA ILE A 82 -4.62 -13.73 21.78
C ILE A 82 -3.10 -13.51 21.91
N GLY A 83 -2.57 -12.38 21.43
CA GLY A 83 -1.14 -12.10 21.47
C GLY A 83 -0.27 -12.98 20.56
N CYS A 84 -0.79 -13.40 19.39
CA CYS A 84 -0.10 -14.34 18.48
C CYS A 84 1.05 -13.74 17.66
N THR A 85 1.15 -12.40 17.58
CA THR A 85 2.15 -11.61 16.82
C THR A 85 2.06 -11.69 15.28
N LEU A 86 1.05 -12.36 14.72
CA LEU A 86 0.87 -12.44 13.26
C LEU A 86 0.61 -11.06 12.63
N CYS A 87 -0.19 -10.22 13.31
CA CYS A 87 -0.44 -8.85 12.86
C CYS A 87 0.85 -8.03 12.77
N ILE A 88 1.75 -8.13 13.76
CA ILE A 88 3.06 -7.46 13.75
C ILE A 88 3.89 -7.94 12.55
N LYS A 89 3.98 -9.26 12.33
CA LYS A 89 4.75 -9.82 11.20
C LYS A 89 4.23 -9.40 9.84
N ALA A 90 2.92 -9.19 9.72
CA ALA A 90 2.29 -8.78 8.47
C ALA A 90 2.38 -7.27 8.21
N CYS A 91 2.60 -6.45 9.24
CA CYS A 91 2.64 -5.00 9.10
C CYS A 91 3.90 -4.56 8.34
N PRO A 92 3.78 -3.95 7.15
CA PRO A 92 4.94 -3.56 6.34
C PRO A 92 5.61 -2.26 6.79
N VAL A 93 5.03 -1.57 7.76
CA VAL A 93 5.50 -0.27 8.29
C VAL A 93 5.70 -0.29 9.80
N ASP A 94 5.66 -1.47 10.41
CA ASP A 94 5.89 -1.68 11.85
C ASP A 94 5.02 -0.79 12.77
N CYS A 95 3.77 -0.51 12.38
CA CYS A 95 2.87 0.35 13.15
C CYS A 95 2.11 -0.37 14.28
N ILE A 96 2.38 -1.65 14.55
CA ILE A 96 1.66 -2.44 15.56
C ILE A 96 2.61 -2.74 16.72
N VAL A 97 2.18 -2.39 17.93
CA VAL A 97 2.98 -2.52 19.15
C VAL A 97 2.37 -3.55 20.08
N GLY A 98 3.20 -4.38 20.70
CA GLY A 98 2.85 -5.30 21.77
C GLY A 98 3.86 -6.45 21.85
N THR A 99 3.60 -7.40 22.74
CA THR A 99 4.51 -8.52 23.00
C THR A 99 3.77 -9.86 22.89
N PRO A 100 4.48 -10.98 22.69
CA PRO A 100 3.84 -12.29 22.64
C PRO A 100 2.98 -12.54 23.89
N LYS A 101 1.78 -13.07 23.67
CA LYS A 101 0.77 -13.35 24.72
C LYS A 101 0.25 -12.12 25.45
N GLN A 102 0.44 -10.92 24.89
CA GLN A 102 -0.17 -9.67 25.36
C GLN A 102 -0.99 -9.05 24.23
N MET A 103 -1.89 -8.15 24.60
CA MET A 103 -2.69 -7.40 23.64
C MET A 103 -1.79 -6.50 22.77
N HIS A 104 -2.12 -6.41 21.49
CA HIS A 104 -1.46 -5.51 20.56
C HIS A 104 -2.30 -4.25 20.33
N VAL A 105 -1.66 -3.17 19.91
CA VAL A 105 -2.31 -1.91 19.54
C VAL A 105 -1.74 -1.39 18.22
N VAL A 106 -2.60 -0.82 17.38
CA VAL A 106 -2.19 -0.11 16.17
C VAL A 106 -1.86 1.33 16.53
N VAL A 107 -0.75 1.86 16.02
CA VAL A 107 -0.43 3.29 16.07
C VAL A 107 -1.07 3.97 14.86
N ASP A 108 -2.28 4.51 15.07
CA ASP A 108 -3.15 5.04 14.02
C ASP A 108 -2.45 5.98 13.03
N ALA A 109 -1.62 6.87 13.58
CA ALA A 109 -0.86 7.86 12.81
C ALA A 109 0.10 7.24 11.77
N GLN A 110 0.54 6.00 11.98
CA GLN A 110 1.52 5.31 11.15
C GLN A 110 0.88 4.28 10.20
N CYS A 111 -0.41 4.00 10.35
CA CYS A 111 -1.03 2.77 9.85
C CYS A 111 -1.09 2.55 8.33
N THR A 112 -0.72 3.42 7.39
CA THR A 112 -0.95 3.33 5.91
C THR A 112 -2.26 2.78 5.28
N GLY A 113 -3.04 1.86 5.87
CA GLY A 113 -4.23 1.23 5.30
C GLY A 113 -3.91 0.12 4.29
N CYS A 114 -2.88 -0.69 4.56
CA CYS A 114 -2.43 -1.74 3.64
C CYS A 114 -3.27 -3.02 3.66
N GLU A 115 -4.03 -3.24 4.74
CA GLU A 115 -4.89 -4.42 4.97
C GLU A 115 -4.16 -5.77 5.01
N LEU A 116 -2.81 -5.79 5.06
CA LEU A 116 -2.06 -7.06 5.10
C LEU A 116 -2.19 -7.83 6.42
N CYS A 117 -2.63 -7.16 7.49
CA CYS A 117 -2.76 -7.71 8.83
C CYS A 117 -4.21 -8.06 9.24
N VAL A 118 -5.16 -7.96 8.31
CA VAL A 118 -6.60 -8.21 8.53
C VAL A 118 -7.00 -9.59 7.99
#